data_AF-A0A1K0G827-F1
#
_entry.id   AF-A0A1K0G827-F1
#
_cell.length_a   1.000
_cell.length_b   1.000
_cell.length_c   1.000
_cell.angle_alpha   90.00
_cell.angle_beta   90.00
_cell.angle_gamma   90.00
#
_symmetry.space_group_name_H-M   'P 1'
#
loop_
_entity.id
_entity.type
_entity.pdbx_description
1 polymer ?
#
loop_
_entity_poly.entity_id
_entity_poly.type
_entity_poly.pdbx_seq_one_letter_code
_entity_poly.pdbx_strand_id
1 'polypeptide(L)'
;MREAGTVNVVIDGRFILDEADLHRRLAGALGYGPYYCHDLDDLGRRLASGDPRPLQLVWIYAASLRLALGLELYDRYVRTLEEIEATDVGRDWNERFIFRVFE
;
A
#
# COMPACT_ATOMS: atom_id res chain seq x y z
N MET A 1 -20.33 15.73 9.69
CA MET A 1 -19.49 14.66 10.27
C MET A 1 -19.51 13.52 9.28
N ARG A 2 -18.41 13.28 8.56
CA ARG A 2 -18.25 12.00 7.85
C ARG A 2 -17.80 11.01 8.91
N GLU A 3 -18.51 9.90 9.07
CA GLU A 3 -17.93 8.73 9.74
C GLU A 3 -16.59 8.46 9.04
N ALA A 4 -15.50 8.40 9.80
CA ALA A 4 -14.19 8.07 9.26
C ALA A 4 -14.23 6.60 8.82
N GLY A 5 -14.74 6.36 7.61
CA GLY A 5 -14.75 5.03 7.01
C GLY A 5 -13.32 4.63 6.68
N THR A 6 -12.86 3.51 7.25
CA THR A 6 -11.58 2.90 6.89
C THR A 6 -11.43 2.82 5.37
N VAL A 7 -10.32 3.35 4.85
CA VAL A 7 -9.97 3.18 3.44
C VAL A 7 -9.53 1.73 3.28
N ASN A 8 -10.31 0.95 2.52
CA ASN A 8 -9.99 -0.44 2.21
C ASN A 8 -9.50 -0.53 0.76
N VAL A 9 -8.20 -0.76 0.58
CA VAL A 9 -7.58 -0.93 -0.74
C VAL A 9 -7.27 -2.39 -0.93
N VAL A 10 -7.86 -3.00 -1.97
CA VAL A 10 -7.56 -4.37 -2.39
C VAL A 10 -6.84 -4.33 -3.73
N ILE A 11 -5.65 -4.90 -3.78
CA ILE A 11 -4.87 -5.10 -5.02
C ILE A 11 -4.97 -6.57 -5.41
N ASP A 12 -5.55 -6.82 -6.57
CA ASP A 12 -5.55 -8.15 -7.19
C ASP A 12 -4.34 -8.32 -8.09
N GLY A 13 -3.39 -9.15 -7.63
CA GLY A 13 -2.11 -9.38 -8.29
C GLY A 13 -2.22 -9.92 -9.71
N ARG A 14 -3.35 -10.54 -10.09
CA ARG A 14 -3.56 -11.06 -11.45
C ARG A 14 -3.74 -9.97 -12.49
N PHE A 15 -4.11 -8.77 -12.04
CA PHE A 15 -4.34 -7.62 -12.92
C PHE A 15 -3.18 -6.63 -12.90
N ILE A 16 -2.10 -6.89 -12.17
CA ILE A 16 -0.92 -6.02 -12.17
C ILE A 16 0.02 -6.47 -13.29
N LEU A 17 0.37 -5.51 -14.16
CA LEU A 17 1.26 -5.76 -15.30
C LEU A 17 2.73 -5.56 -14.93
N ASP A 18 3.02 -4.49 -14.20
CA ASP A 18 4.35 -4.06 -13.78
C ASP A 18 4.23 -3.09 -12.57
N GLU A 19 5.37 -2.60 -12.09
CA GLU A 19 5.44 -1.64 -10.98
C GLU A 19 4.68 -0.33 -11.28
N ALA A 20 4.75 0.16 -12.52
CA ALA A 20 4.08 1.41 -12.91
C ALA A 20 2.54 1.25 -12.84
N ASP A 21 2.00 0.11 -13.24
CA ASP A 21 0.58 -0.20 -13.10
C ASP A 21 0.16 -0.34 -11.64
N LEU A 22 0.99 -0.95 -10.79
CA LEU A 22 0.78 -1.01 -9.35
C LEU A 22 0.65 0.40 -8.76
N HIS A 23 1.59 1.30 -9.06
CA HIS A 23 1.54 2.67 -8.57
C HIS A 23 0.35 3.46 -9.07
N ARG A 24 -0.07 3.24 -10.32
CA ARG A 24 -1.26 3.90 -10.87
C ARG A 24 -2.52 3.48 -10.12
N ARG A 25 -2.65 2.19 -9.80
CA ARG A 25 -3.79 1.65 -9.05
C ARG A 25 -3.78 2.11 -7.60
N LEU A 26 -2.61 2.07 -6.95
CA LEU A 26 -2.46 2.59 -5.58
C LEU A 26 -2.79 4.07 -5.51
N ALA A 27 -2.27 4.89 -6.44
CA ALA A 27 -2.58 6.31 -6.49
C ALA A 27 -4.08 6.57 -6.65
N GLY A 28 -4.73 5.86 -7.58
CA GLY A 28 -6.17 5.97 -7.78
C GLY A 28 -6.98 5.55 -6.54
N ALA A 29 -6.61 4.44 -5.90
CA ALA A 29 -7.32 3.92 -4.73
C ALA A 29 -7.11 4.78 -3.47
N LEU A 30 -5.93 5.36 -3.30
CA LEU A 30 -5.58 6.22 -2.17
C LEU A 30 -5.92 7.70 -2.42
N GLY A 31 -6.38 8.06 -3.63
CA GLY A 31 -6.69 9.44 -4.00
C GLY A 31 -5.44 10.32 -4.16
N TYR A 32 -4.27 9.73 -4.40
CA TYR A 32 -3.05 10.50 -4.64
C TYR A 32 -3.14 11.21 -5.99
N GLY A 33 -2.99 12.54 -5.93
CA GLY A 33 -3.06 13.42 -7.08
C GLY A 33 -1.77 13.47 -7.91
N PRO A 34 -1.64 14.47 -8.80
CA PRO A 34 -0.56 14.55 -9.80
C PRO A 34 0.85 14.77 -9.22
N TYR A 35 0.97 14.98 -7.91
CA TYR A 35 2.24 15.16 -7.20
C TYR A 35 2.74 13.86 -6.54
N TYR A 36 2.14 12.72 -6.84
CA TYR A 36 2.64 11.42 -6.46
C TYR A 36 3.76 11.00 -7.42
N CYS A 37 4.94 10.65 -6.89
CA CYS A 37 6.10 10.35 -7.73
C CYS A 37 6.03 8.97 -8.41
N HIS A 38 5.05 8.14 -8.04
CA HIS A 38 4.90 6.77 -8.57
C HIS A 38 6.14 5.88 -8.33
N ASP A 39 6.71 5.99 -7.13
CA ASP A 39 7.78 5.11 -6.65
C ASP A 39 7.52 4.67 -5.19
N LEU A 40 8.21 3.60 -4.77
CA LEU A 40 8.08 3.01 -3.44
C LEU A 40 8.52 3.99 -2.34
N ASP A 41 9.48 4.88 -2.60
CA ASP A 41 9.99 5.80 -1.59
C ASP A 41 8.96 6.91 -1.28
N ASP A 42 8.24 7.43 -2.28
CA ASP A 42 7.13 8.37 -2.10
C ASP A 42 5.90 7.69 -1.49
N LEU A 43 5.58 6.46 -1.92
CA LEU A 43 4.53 5.66 -1.28
C LEU A 43 4.83 5.48 0.21
N GLY A 44 6.04 5.02 0.53
CA GLY A 44 6.48 4.77 1.90
C GLY A 44 6.44 6.03 2.75
N ARG A 45 6.96 7.16 2.25
CA ARG A 45 6.91 8.44 2.97
C ARG A 45 5.48 8.87 3.30
N ARG A 46 4.55 8.79 2.34
CA ARG A 46 3.15 9.17 2.53
C ARG A 46 2.47 8.27 3.57
N LEU A 47 2.59 6.95 3.38
CA LEU A 47 2.00 5.98 4.29
C LEU A 47 2.59 6.09 5.71
N ALA A 48 3.90 6.28 5.86
CA ALA A 48 4.56 6.47 7.17
C ALA A 48 4.21 7.82 7.84
N SER A 49 3.76 8.81 7.06
CA SER A 49 3.27 10.10 7.58
C SER A 49 1.82 10.05 8.05
N GLY A 50 1.10 8.97 7.73
CA GLY A 50 -0.31 8.79 8.12
C GLY A 50 -1.31 9.22 7.05
N ASP A 51 -0.86 9.41 5.81
CA ASP A 51 -1.70 9.79 4.67
C ASP A 51 -1.89 8.58 3.75
N PRO A 52 -3.08 7.93 3.71
CA PRO A 52 -4.25 8.12 4.58
C PRO A 52 -4.23 7.22 5.85
N ARG A 53 -5.08 7.58 6.81
CA ARG A 53 -5.51 6.75 7.95
C ARG A 53 -7.02 6.95 8.20
N PRO A 54 -7.77 5.91 8.61
CA PRO A 54 -7.37 4.51 8.73
C PRO A 54 -7.20 3.87 7.35
N LEU A 55 -6.26 2.95 7.20
CA LEU A 55 -6.01 2.27 5.92
C LEU A 55 -5.79 0.77 6.12
N GLN A 56 -6.55 -0.04 5.41
CA GLN A 56 -6.27 -1.45 5.23
C GLN A 56 -5.87 -1.70 3.77
N LEU A 57 -4.61 -2.09 3.55
CA LEU A 57 -4.09 -2.51 2.26
C LEU A 57 -4.01 -4.03 2.21
N VAL A 58 -4.72 -4.63 1.26
CA VAL A 58 -4.76 -6.07 1.06
C VAL A 58 -4.25 -6.42 -0.33
N TRP A 59 -3.28 -7.31 -0.40
CA TRP A 59 -2.85 -7.93 -1.64
C TRP A 59 -3.43 -9.34 -1.72
N ILE A 60 -4.16 -9.64 -2.80
CA ILE A 60 -4.65 -11.00 -3.10
C ILE A 60 -3.99 -11.52 -4.37
N TYR A 61 -3.85 -12.85 -4.48
CA TYR A 61 -3.10 -13.49 -5.56
C TYR A 61 -1.64 -13.01 -5.61
N ALA A 62 -0.98 -12.93 -4.45
CA ALA A 62 0.35 -12.36 -4.30
C ALA A 62 1.41 -13.02 -5.21
N ALA A 63 1.26 -14.32 -5.50
CA ALA A 63 2.14 -15.01 -6.43
C ALA A 63 2.13 -14.35 -7.83
N SER A 64 0.98 -13.86 -8.31
CA SER A 64 0.87 -13.15 -9.59
C SER A 64 1.53 -11.77 -9.53
N LEU A 65 1.34 -11.06 -8.42
CA LEU A 65 1.99 -9.76 -8.20
C LEU A 65 3.52 -9.90 -8.14
N ARG A 66 4.02 -10.94 -7.47
CA ARG A 66 5.46 -11.25 -7.39
C ARG A 66 6.05 -11.54 -8.76
N LEU A 67 5.31 -12.18 -9.66
CA LEU A 67 5.75 -12.40 -11.04
C LEU A 67 5.80 -11.08 -11.84
N ALA A 68 4.83 -10.18 -11.64
CA ALA A 68 4.78 -8.89 -12.31
C ALA A 68 5.91 -7.94 -11.88
N LEU A 69 6.26 -7.94 -10.58
CA LEU A 69 7.31 -7.07 -10.03
C LEU A 69 8.72 -7.68 -10.09
N GLY A 70 8.81 -9.01 -10.11
CA GLY A 70 10.05 -9.73 -9.81
C GLY A 70 10.28 -9.85 -8.31
N LEU A 71 11.08 -10.85 -7.92
CA LEU A 71 11.27 -11.25 -6.52
C LEU A 71 11.86 -10.14 -5.65
N GLU A 72 12.96 -9.55 -6.07
CA GLU A 72 13.69 -8.54 -5.28
C GLU A 72 12.82 -7.30 -5.00
N LEU A 73 12.13 -6.81 -6.03
CA LEU A 73 11.27 -5.65 -5.90
C LEU A 73 10.07 -5.97 -5.01
N TYR A 74 9.38 -7.10 -5.25
CA TYR A 74 8.28 -7.56 -4.42
C TYR A 74 8.66 -7.63 -2.93
N ASP A 75 9.81 -8.25 -2.61
CA ASP A 75 10.29 -8.38 -1.24
C ASP A 75 10.58 -6.99 -0.61
N ARG A 76 11.10 -6.05 -1.40
CA ARG A 76 11.30 -4.66 -0.95
C ARG A 76 9.97 -3.99 -0.60
N TYR A 77 8.93 -4.18 -1.40
CA TYR A 77 7.59 -3.64 -1.10
C TYR A 77 7.03 -4.24 0.19
N VAL A 78 7.00 -5.58 0.29
CA VAL A 78 6.44 -6.28 1.45
C VAL A 78 7.12 -5.82 2.72
N ARG A 79 8.46 -5.82 2.74
CA ARG A 79 9.23 -5.35 3.90
C ARG A 79 8.90 -3.90 4.26
N THR A 80 8.86 -3.00 3.28
CA THR A 80 8.57 -1.58 3.52
C THR A 80 7.17 -1.39 4.14
N LEU A 81 6.16 -2.10 3.64
CA LEU A 81 4.79 -2.00 4.13
C LEU A 81 4.65 -2.62 5.53
N GLU A 82 5.26 -3.77 5.77
CA GLU A 82 5.30 -4.39 7.12
C GLU A 82 6.01 -3.49 8.15
N GLU A 83 7.12 -2.86 7.78
CA GLU A 83 7.83 -1.90 8.64
C GLU A 83 6.95 -0.68 9.00
N ILE A 84 6.14 -0.19 8.06
CA ILE A 84 5.21 0.91 8.30
C ILE A 84 4.09 0.47 9.27
N GLU A 85 3.49 -0.71 9.06
CA GLU A 85 2.48 -1.26 9.99
C GLU A 85 3.06 -1.45 11.41
N ALA A 86 4.29 -1.95 11.52
CA ALA A 86 4.95 -2.13 12.81
C ALA A 86 5.25 -0.80 13.52
N THR A 87 5.64 0.23 12.76
CA THR A 87 5.99 1.55 13.31
C THR A 87 4.76 2.35 13.75
N ASP A 88 3.58 2.07 13.17
CA ASP A 88 2.30 2.66 13.59
C ASP A 88 1.95 2.34 15.05
N VAL A 89 2.44 1.22 15.62
CA VAL A 89 2.14 0.78 17.00
C VAL A 89 2.63 1.77 18.06
N GLY A 90 3.65 2.58 17.76
CA GLY A 90 4.21 3.59 18.67
C GLY A 90 3.56 4.97 18.58
N ARG A 91 2.60 5.18 17.67
CA ARG A 91 1.93 6.48 17.48
C ARG A 91 0.54 6.45 18.10
N ASP A 92 0.10 7.59 18.64
CA ASP A 92 -1.24 7.78 19.23
C ASP A 92 -2.35 7.88 18.15
N TRP A 93 -2.20 7.09 17.08
CA TRP A 93 -3.15 7.03 15.98
C TRP A 93 -4.18 5.96 16.34
N ASN A 94 -5.39 6.41 16.69
CA ASN A 94 -6.54 5.52 16.89
C ASN A 94 -6.91 4.73 15.62
N GLU A 95 -6.39 5.16 14.47
CA GLU A 95 -6.70 4.67 13.13
C GLU A 95 -5.41 4.23 12.44
N ARG A 96 -5.18 2.91 12.33
CA ARG A 96 -3.88 2.31 11.92
C ARG A 96 -3.79 1.97 10.44
N PHE A 97 -2.57 1.81 9.95
CA PHE A 97 -2.28 1.07 8.73
C PHE A 97 -2.20 -0.42 9.02
N ILE A 98 -2.90 -1.20 8.20
CA ILE A 98 -2.94 -2.65 8.27
C ILE A 98 -2.54 -3.19 6.90
N PHE A 99 -1.52 -4.03 6.84
CA PHE A 99 -1.08 -4.66 5.59
C PHE A 99 -1.29 -6.17 5.64
N ARG A 100 -1.96 -6.74 4.63
CA ARG A 100 -2.21 -8.19 4.55
C ARG A 100 -1.91 -8.71 3.15
N VAL A 101 -1.31 -9.89 3.10
CA VAL A 101 -0.97 -10.59 1.85
C VAL A 101 -1.64 -11.95 1.83
N PHE A 102 -2.27 -12.30 0.71
CA PHE A 102 -2.92 -13.58 0.46
C PHE A 102 -2.45 -14.17 -0.87
N GLU A 103 -2.11 -15.46 -0.84
CA GLU A 103 -1.61 -16.23 -1.99
C GLU A 103 -2.64 -16.46 -3.10
#